data_AF-A0A969TVE0-F1
#
_entry.id   AF-A0A969TVE0-F1
#
_cell.length_a   1.000
_cell.length_b   1.000
_cell.length_c   1.000
_cell.angle_alpha   90.00
_cell.angle_beta   90.00
_cell.angle_gamma   90.00
#
_symmetry.space_group_name_H-M   'P 1'
#
loop_
_entity.id
_entity.type
_entity.pdbx_description
1 polymer ?
#
loop_
_entity_poly.entity_id
_entity_poly.type
_entity_poly.pdbx_seq_one_letter_code
_entity_poly.pdbx_strand_id
1 'polypeptide(L)'
;MKLKIIGKCGSLNQFVRKVKNSKGQIVLYPKVKGQRNPNNPRHWAWNLTWKDKVDDKFISRSTNVPPGRVSQVKAMILENLDISEIQAFLKR
;
A
#
# COMPACT_ATOMS: atom_id res chain seq x y z
N MET A 1 9.18 -0.06 12.93
CA MET A 1 9.57 -0.66 11.63
C MET A 1 8.39 -0.54 10.67
N LYS A 2 8.59 -0.07 9.43
CA LYS A 2 7.54 -0.05 8.40
C LYS A 2 7.58 -1.36 7.63
N LEU A 3 6.43 -1.96 7.37
CA LEU A 3 6.34 -3.19 6.59
C LEU A 3 6.42 -2.89 5.10
N LYS A 4 7.32 -3.62 4.41
CA LYS A 4 7.39 -3.69 2.97
C LYS A 4 7.43 -5.16 2.58
N ILE A 5 6.48 -5.57 1.74
CA ILE A 5 6.41 -6.92 1.19
C ILE A 5 6.76 -6.80 -0.28
N ILE A 6 7.71 -7.60 -0.74
CA ILE A 6 8.23 -7.56 -2.10
C ILE A 6 7.91 -8.90 -2.75
N GLY A 7 7.27 -8.87 -3.92
CA GLY A 7 7.11 -10.01 -4.81
C GLY A 7 7.57 -9.66 -6.22
N LYS A 8 7.44 -10.60 -7.16
CA LYS A 8 7.89 -10.41 -8.54
C LYS A 8 7.08 -9.34 -9.29
N CYS A 9 5.77 -9.29 -9.06
CA CYS A 9 4.85 -8.40 -9.76
C CYS A 9 4.75 -6.99 -9.14
N GLY A 10 5.26 -6.79 -7.92
CA GLY A 10 5.15 -5.52 -7.22
C GLY A 10 5.53 -5.59 -5.74
N SER A 11 5.33 -4.49 -5.02
CA SER A 11 5.51 -4.42 -3.58
C SER A 11 4.36 -3.74 -2.87
N LEU A 12 3.98 -4.27 -1.71
CA LEU A 12 2.99 -3.69 -0.81
C LEU A 12 3.73 -2.91 0.28
N ASN A 13 3.45 -1.62 0.35
CA ASN A 13 4.18 -0.67 1.19
C ASN A 13 3.27 -0.08 2.26
N GLN A 14 3.75 -0.12 3.50
CA GLN A 14 3.12 0.51 4.65
C GLN A 14 3.60 1.95 4.82
N PHE A 15 2.69 2.90 4.98
CA PHE A 15 3.04 4.30 5.21
C PHE A 15 2.01 5.04 6.08
N VAL A 16 2.34 6.28 6.43
CA VAL A 16 1.43 7.24 7.07
C VAL A 16 1.23 8.42 6.14
N ARG A 17 -0.01 8.84 5.95
CA ARG A 17 -0.32 10.03 5.16
C ARG A 17 -0.17 11.26 6.05
N LYS A 18 0.75 12.15 5.70
CA LYS A 18 0.93 13.45 6.36
C LYS A 18 -0.06 14.43 5.74
N VAL A 19 -0.91 15.04 6.56
CA VAL A 19 -1.88 16.05 6.12
C VAL A 19 -1.72 17.27 7.01
N LYS A 20 -1.52 18.45 6.42
CA LYS A 20 -1.53 19.71 7.14
C LYS A 20 -2.98 20.13 7.38
N ASN A 21 -3.37 20.36 8.63
CA ASN A 21 -4.72 20.82 8.95
C ASN A 21 -4.86 22.35 8.75
N SER A 22 -6.08 22.86 8.87
CA SER A 22 -6.37 24.31 8.78
C SER A 22 -5.63 25.15 9.84
N LYS A 23 -5.21 24.55 10.95
CA LYS A 23 -4.39 25.17 12.01
C LYS A 23 -2.89 25.09 11.73
N GLY A 24 -2.48 24.61 10.55
CA GLY A 24 -1.08 24.47 10.15
C GLY A 24 -0.32 23.28 10.74
N GLN A 25 -0.96 22.45 11.56
CA GLN A 25 -0.35 21.29 12.22
C GLN A 25 -0.32 20.08 11.28
N ILE A 26 0.74 19.28 11.36
CA ILE A 26 0.85 18.02 10.61
C ILE A 26 0.14 16.91 11.39
N VAL A 27 -0.92 16.37 10.79
CA VAL A 27 -1.66 15.22 11.28
C VAL A 27 -1.31 13.99 10.45
N LEU A 28 -1.08 12.86 11.13
CA LEU A 28 -0.79 11.58 10.49
C LEU A 28 -2.05 10.73 10.38
N TYR A 29 -2.31 10.20 9.18
CA TYR A 29 -3.40 9.27 8.92
C TYR A 29 -2.90 7.86 8.56
N PRO A 30 -3.59 6.79 9.00
CA PRO A 30 -4.77 6.81 9.88
C PRO A 30 -4.50 7.37 11.28
N LYS A 31 -5.52 8.00 11.88
CA LYS A 31 -5.48 8.44 13.28
C LYS A 31 -5.55 7.21 14.16
N VAL A 32 -4.52 7.00 14.97
CA VAL A 32 -4.40 5.86 15.89
C VAL A 32 -4.21 6.42 17.29
N LYS A 33 -4.97 5.91 18.26
CA LYS A 33 -4.75 6.21 19.68
C LYS A 33 -3.58 5.34 20.17
N GLY A 34 -2.56 5.94 20.75
CA GLY A 34 -1.38 5.23 21.26
C GLY A 34 -0.37 4.82 20.18
N GLN A 35 0.40 3.76 20.47
CA GLN A 35 1.46 3.29 19.57
C GLN A 35 0.88 2.53 18.37
N ARG A 36 1.51 2.70 17.19
CA ARG A 36 1.10 1.97 15.97
C ARG A 36 1.63 0.54 16.01
N ASN A 37 0.72 -0.44 15.94
CA ASN A 37 1.08 -1.83 15.72
C ASN A 37 1.45 -2.05 14.23
N PRO A 38 2.68 -2.47 13.89
CA PRO A 38 3.08 -2.74 12.50
C PRO A 38 2.22 -3.81 11.82
N ASN A 39 1.73 -4.79 12.58
CA ASN A 39 0.96 -5.91 12.07
C ASN A 39 -0.55 -5.64 11.97
N ASN A 40 -1.02 -4.48 12.44
CA ASN A 40 -2.43 -4.10 12.30
C ASN A 40 -2.63 -3.25 11.03
N PRO A 41 -3.28 -3.78 9.97
CA PRO A 41 -3.47 -3.03 8.73
C PRO A 41 -4.20 -1.70 8.90
N ARG A 42 -5.09 -1.56 9.90
CA ARG A 42 -5.87 -0.34 10.12
C ARG A 42 -5.06 0.81 10.72
N HIS A 43 -3.85 0.52 11.25
CA HIS A 43 -2.99 1.55 11.83
C HIS A 43 -2.17 2.32 10.78
N TRP A 44 -2.28 1.93 9.51
CA TRP A 44 -1.44 2.39 8.42
C TRP A 44 -2.22 2.59 7.12
N ALA A 45 -1.69 3.45 6.26
CA ALA A 45 -2.08 3.49 4.86
C ALA A 45 -1.23 2.48 4.08
N TRP A 46 -1.79 1.91 3.02
CA TRP A 46 -1.16 0.87 2.23
C TRP A 46 -1.23 1.21 0.76
N ASN A 47 -0.11 1.03 0.06
CA ASN A 47 -0.05 1.18 -1.39
C ASN A 47 0.61 -0.05 -2.00
N LEU A 48 0.00 -0.56 -3.05
CA LEU A 48 0.64 -1.49 -3.97
C LEU A 48 1.41 -0.66 -5.00
N THR A 49 2.67 -0.99 -5.23
CA THR A 49 3.54 -0.31 -6.22
C THR A 49 4.14 -1.33 -7.16
N TRP A 50 4.18 -1.03 -8.45
CA TRP A 50 4.77 -1.89 -9.48
C TRP A 50 5.46 -1.04 -10.56
N LYS A 51 6.17 -1.70 -11.48
CA LYS A 51 6.77 -1.05 -12.64
C LYS A 51 6.00 -1.49 -13.88
N ASP A 52 5.45 -0.53 -14.61
CA ASP A 52 4.91 -0.76 -15.94
C ASP A 52 5.93 -0.35 -16.99
N LYS A 53 6.04 -1.14 -18.06
CA LYS A 53 6.85 -0.78 -19.23
C LYS A 53 5.95 -0.04 -20.22
N VAL A 54 6.22 1.24 -20.47
CA VAL A 54 5.51 2.10 -21.43
C VAL A 54 6.54 2.78 -22.30
N ASP A 55 6.45 2.63 -23.62
CA ASP A 55 7.38 3.21 -24.61
C ASP A 55 8.86 2.98 -24.25
N ASP A 56 9.19 1.71 -23.96
CA ASP A 56 10.51 1.24 -23.51
C ASP A 56 11.06 1.84 -22.21
N LYS A 57 10.24 2.60 -21.47
CA LYS A 57 10.58 3.15 -20.15
C LYS A 57 9.81 2.43 -19.05
N PHE A 58 10.50 2.18 -17.94
CA PHE A 58 9.85 1.65 -16.73
C PHE A 58 9.30 2.81 -15.90
N ILE A 59 7.97 2.88 -15.78
CA ILE A 59 7.27 3.87 -14.97
C ILE A 59 6.81 3.21 -13.68
N SER A 60 7.13 3.82 -12.53
CA SER A 60 6.58 3.35 -11.27
C SER A 60 5.12 3.78 -11.15
N ARG A 61 4.25 2.81 -10.93
CA ARG A 61 2.83 3.01 -10.66
C ARG A 61 2.52 2.62 -9.23
N SER A 62 1.45 3.20 -8.70
CA SER A 62 0.95 2.83 -7.39
C SER A 62 -0.56 2.96 -7.30
N THR A 63 -1.18 2.13 -6.47
CA THR A 63 -2.60 2.24 -6.13
C THR A 63 -2.79 2.04 -4.63
N ASN A 64 -3.85 2.64 -4.09
CA ASN A 64 -4.19 2.50 -2.68
C ASN A 64 -4.78 1.12 -2.41
N VAL A 65 -4.39 0.53 -1.28
CA VAL A 65 -4.94 -0.74 -0.80
C VAL A 65 -5.75 -0.48 0.47
N PRO A 66 -7.07 -0.75 0.46
CA PRO A 66 -7.89 -0.65 1.66
C PRO A 66 -7.37 -1.58 2.76
N PRO A 67 -7.36 -1.16 4.04
CA PRO A 67 -6.87 -2.00 5.15
C PRO A 67 -7.50 -3.40 5.22
N GLY A 68 -8.78 -3.53 4.85
CA GLY A 68 -9.50 -4.81 4.83
C GLY A 68 -9.01 -5.78 3.74
N ARG A 69 -8.30 -5.29 2.72
CA ARG A 69 -7.79 -6.10 1.60
C ARG A 69 -6.29 -6.39 1.69
N VAL A 70 -5.59 -5.81 2.68
CA VAL A 70 -4.13 -5.93 2.84
C VAL A 70 -3.67 -7.38 2.96
N SER A 71 -4.35 -8.19 3.78
CA SER A 71 -3.97 -9.59 3.97
C SER A 71 -4.06 -10.39 2.68
N GLN A 72 -5.10 -10.15 1.88
CA GLN A 72 -5.30 -10.85 0.61
C GLN A 72 -4.32 -10.38 -0.46
N VAL A 73 -4.09 -9.07 -0.61
CA VAL A 73 -3.06 -8.54 -1.52
C VAL A 73 -1.67 -9.08 -1.13
N LYS A 74 -1.37 -9.18 0.17
CA LYS A 74 -0.13 -9.79 0.65
C LYS A 74 0.00 -11.23 0.19
N ALA A 75 -1.05 -12.05 0.34
CA ALA A 75 -1.03 -13.44 -0.13
C ALA A 75 -0.80 -13.52 -1.65
N MET A 76 -1.53 -12.73 -2.44
CA MET A 76 -1.39 -12.69 -3.90
C MET A 76 0.04 -12.32 -4.35
N ILE A 77 0.69 -11.37 -3.67
CA ILE A 77 2.08 -11.01 -3.95
C ILE A 77 3.04 -12.17 -3.63
N LEU A 78 2.83 -12.87 -2.51
CA LEU A 78 3.67 -13.99 -2.09
C LEU A 78 3.50 -15.22 -2.98
N GLU A 79 2.30 -15.42 -3.51
CA GLU A 79 1.96 -16.46 -4.49
C GLU A 79 2.42 -16.10 -5.92
N ASN A 80 2.98 -14.90 -6.12
CA ASN A 80 3.43 -14.38 -7.42
C ASN A 80 2.32 -14.24 -8.46
N LEU A 81 1.09 -13.91 -8.04
CA LEU A 81 0.02 -13.55 -8.97
C LEU A 81 0.39 -12.32 -9.79
N ASP A 82 -0.20 -12.20 -10.97
CA ASP A 82 0.07 -11.08 -11.85
C ASP A 82 -0.49 -9.77 -11.29
N ILE A 83 0.18 -8.66 -11.62
CA ILE A 83 -0.24 -7.35 -11.12
C ILE A 83 -1.65 -6.97 -11.60
N SER A 84 -2.03 -7.41 -12.80
CA SER A 84 -3.36 -7.22 -13.38
C SER A 84 -4.45 -7.89 -12.56
N GLU A 85 -4.19 -9.08 -12.02
CA GLU A 85 -5.13 -9.83 -11.16
C GLU A 85 -5.31 -9.13 -9.81
N ILE A 86 -4.21 -8.67 -9.21
CA ILE A 86 -4.24 -7.90 -7.96
C ILE A 86 -5.00 -6.58 -8.16
N GLN A 87 -4.78 -5.91 -9.29
CA GLN A 87 -5.54 -4.70 -9.65
C GLN A 87 -7.03 -4.98 -9.85
N ALA A 88 -7.39 -6.07 -10.53
CA ALA A 88 -8.78 -6.46 -10.70
C ALA A 88 -9.45 -6.74 -9.35
N PHE A 89 -8.76 -7.44 -8.44
CA PHE A 89 -9.22 -7.65 -7.07
C PHE A 89 -9.44 -6.34 -6.30
N LEU A 90 -8.61 -5.31 -6.52
CA LEU A 90 -8.75 -4.01 -5.87
C LEU A 90 -9.89 -3.14 -6.46
N LYS A 91 -10.33 -3.40 -7.69
CA LYS A 91 -11.42 -2.66 -8.35
C LYS A 91 -12.82 -3.20 -8.05
N ARG A 92 -12.94 -4.46 -7.63
CA ARG A 92 -14.19 -5.06 -7.14
C ARG A 92 -14.63 -4.42 -5.83
#